data_AF-A0A933W732-F1
#
_entry.id   AF-A0A933W732-F1
#
_cell.length_a   1.000
_cell.length_b   1.000
_cell.length_c   1.000
_cell.angle_alpha   90.00
_cell.angle_beta   90.00
_cell.angle_gamma   90.00
#
_symmetry.space_group_name_H-M   'P 1'
#
loop_
_entity.id
_entity.type
_entity.pdbx_description
1 polymer ?
#
loop_
_entity_poly.entity_id
_entity_poly.type
_entity_poly.pdbx_seq_one_letter_code
_entity_poly.pdbx_strand_id
1 'polypeptide(L)'
;MKLNHEKIKEMLPEYLRGSLSEELKKDVKAHLKKCHECKEEIFYLSELIKIDVPEPGDLFYKTLPQRVKGSLKDESERRFSLRSIFFRPILAATAAVFIALIIFTFTRNGKIKEFDPFFKDPFTASVLDYSDIDISERDIVSKDLAIDERYIHEDFMGYSYVREFAYLDSNEIDGLYEALKKEQKIGG
;
A
#
# COMPACT_ATOMS: atom_id res chain seq x y z
N MET A 1 -20.08 22.20 27.12
CA MET A 1 -19.17 21.07 27.40
C MET A 1 -17.95 21.28 26.51
N LYS A 2 -16.73 21.48 27.05
CA LYS A 2 -15.57 21.77 26.19
C LYS A 2 -15.20 20.51 25.41
N LEU A 3 -15.20 20.58 24.08
CA LEU A 3 -14.71 19.51 23.22
C LEU A 3 -13.19 19.34 23.47
N ASN A 4 -12.75 18.09 23.52
CA ASN A 4 -11.34 17.72 23.58
C ASN A 4 -10.69 17.89 22.20
N HIS A 5 -9.37 18.10 22.19
CA HIS A 5 -8.58 18.33 20.97
C HIS A 5 -8.82 17.27 19.88
N GLU A 6 -8.74 15.98 20.23
CA GLU A 6 -8.97 14.86 19.30
C GLU A 6 -10.33 14.93 18.61
N LYS A 7 -11.38 15.25 19.35
CA LYS A 7 -12.73 15.34 18.78
C LYS A 7 -12.87 16.53 17.85
N ILE A 8 -12.17 17.63 18.12
CA ILE A 8 -12.15 18.77 17.20
C ILE A 8 -11.42 18.42 15.91
N LYS A 9 -10.34 17.64 16.01
CA LYS A 9 -9.57 17.13 14.86
C LYS A 9 -10.42 16.26 13.93
N GLU A 10 -11.18 15.32 14.49
CA GLU A 10 -12.12 14.48 13.73
C GLU A 10 -13.19 15.32 13.01
N MET A 11 -13.57 16.47 13.57
CA MET A 11 -14.62 17.34 13.04
C MET A 11 -14.13 18.39 12.02
N LEU A 12 -12.82 18.50 11.77
CA LEU A 12 -12.27 19.47 10.81
C LEU A 12 -12.79 19.29 9.38
N PRO A 13 -12.96 18.07 8.83
CA PRO A 13 -13.49 17.88 7.48
C PRO A 13 -14.94 18.38 7.36
N GLU A 14 -15.77 18.12 8.36
CA GLU A 14 -17.18 18.56 8.41
C GLU A 14 -17.29 20.06 8.62
N TYR A 15 -16.38 20.63 9.42
CA TYR A 15 -16.26 22.08 9.58
C TYR A 15 -15.94 22.76 8.24
N LEU A 16 -15.02 22.21 7.45
CA LEU A 16 -14.67 22.71 6.11
C LEU A 16 -15.84 22.61 5.12
N ARG A 17 -16.61 21.52 5.18
CA ARG A 17 -17.81 21.31 4.34
C ARG A 17 -19.02 22.14 4.79
N GLY A 18 -18.93 22.79 5.95
CA GLY A 18 -20.03 23.58 6.51
C GLY A 18 -21.21 22.73 7.01
N SER A 19 -21.02 21.44 7.27
CA SER A 19 -22.08 20.52 7.71
C SER A 19 -22.26 20.43 9.24
N LEU A 20 -21.46 21.16 10.01
CA LEU A 20 -21.56 21.21 11.47
C LEU A 20 -22.69 22.12 11.95
N SER A 21 -23.29 21.79 13.10
CA SER A 21 -24.24 22.68 13.78
C SER A 21 -23.55 23.97 14.26
N GLU A 22 -24.32 25.05 14.39
CA GLU A 22 -23.79 26.37 14.75
C GLU A 22 -23.10 26.40 16.13
N GLU A 23 -23.54 25.57 17.07
CA GLU A 23 -22.91 25.41 18.39
C GLU A 23 -21.51 24.79 18.26
N LEU A 24 -21.40 23.66 17.53
CA LEU A 24 -20.15 22.96 17.32
C LEU A 24 -19.17 23.79 16.50
N LYS A 25 -19.67 24.53 15.51
CA LYS A 25 -18.88 25.46 14.69
C LYS A 25 -18.22 26.56 15.54
N LYS A 26 -18.94 27.10 16.54
CA LYS A 26 -18.37 28.08 17.47
C LYS A 26 -17.26 27.47 18.32
N ASP A 27 -17.45 26.26 18.82
CA ASP A 27 -16.46 25.56 19.63
C ASP A 27 -15.19 25.23 18.82
N VAL A 28 -15.34 24.69 17.61
CA VAL A 28 -14.21 24.43 16.70
C VAL A 28 -13.48 25.72 16.37
N LYS A 29 -14.19 26.81 16.03
CA LYS A 29 -13.58 28.11 15.74
C LYS A 29 -12.84 28.70 16.96
N ALA A 30 -13.36 28.50 18.16
CA ALA A 30 -12.71 28.94 19.39
C ALA A 30 -11.41 28.16 19.66
N HIS A 31 -11.39 26.86 19.38
CA HIS A 31 -10.19 26.02 19.48
C HIS A 31 -9.16 26.36 18.41
N LEU A 32 -9.60 26.50 17.16
CA LEU A 32 -8.74 26.91 16.05
C LEU A 32 -8.07 28.25 16.29
N LYS A 33 -8.61 29.17 17.11
CA LYS A 33 -7.89 30.40 17.46
C LYS A 33 -6.65 30.15 18.33
N LYS A 34 -6.68 29.11 19.16
CA LYS A 34 -5.70 28.84 20.22
C LYS A 34 -4.71 27.73 19.87
N CYS A 35 -5.15 26.71 19.12
CA CYS A 35 -4.34 25.55 18.79
C CYS A 35 -3.65 25.73 17.44
N HIS A 36 -2.31 25.62 17.42
CA HIS A 36 -1.52 25.71 16.19
C HIS A 36 -1.69 24.48 15.29
N GLU A 37 -1.59 23.28 15.88
CA GLU A 37 -1.68 22.01 15.16
C GLU A 37 -2.98 21.88 14.36
N CYS A 38 -4.13 22.18 14.98
CA CYS A 38 -5.41 22.15 14.27
C CYS A 38 -5.52 23.23 13.18
N LYS A 39 -4.78 24.36 13.28
CA LYS A 39 -4.72 25.37 12.19
C LYS A 39 -3.91 24.87 11.00
N GLU A 40 -2.82 24.17 11.24
CA GLU A 40 -2.02 23.59 10.16
C GLU A 40 -2.80 22.47 9.47
N GLU A 41 -3.45 21.61 10.25
CA GLU A 41 -4.24 20.52 9.70
C GLU A 41 -5.42 21.01 8.85
N ILE A 42 -6.17 22.02 9.32
CA ILE A 42 -7.25 22.58 8.51
C ILE A 42 -6.72 23.28 7.25
N PHE A 43 -5.51 23.84 7.29
CA PHE A 43 -4.85 24.40 6.11
C PHE A 43 -4.56 23.30 5.07
N TYR A 44 -3.93 22.19 5.48
CA TYR A 44 -3.67 21.05 4.59
C TYR A 44 -4.95 20.45 4.01
N LEU A 45 -5.96 20.23 4.85
CA LEU A 45 -7.26 19.73 4.40
C LEU A 45 -7.93 20.70 3.41
N SER A 46 -7.78 22.01 3.61
CA SER A 46 -8.33 23.01 2.69
C SER A 46 -7.64 23.01 1.32
N GLU A 47 -6.35 22.69 1.27
CA GLU A 47 -5.63 22.53 -0.01
C GLU A 47 -6.02 21.25 -0.73
N LEU A 48 -6.18 20.14 0.00
CA LEU A 48 -6.61 18.86 -0.58
C LEU A 48 -8.01 18.91 -1.20
N ILE A 49 -8.93 19.67 -0.61
CA ILE A 49 -10.30 19.82 -1.14
C ILE A 49 -10.33 20.56 -2.49
N LYS A 50 -9.31 21.39 -2.79
CA LYS A 50 -9.24 22.11 -4.07
C LYS A 50 -8.77 21.22 -5.23
N ILE A 51 -8.22 20.05 -4.93
CA ILE A 51 -7.76 19.11 -5.95
C ILE A 51 -8.99 18.54 -6.64
N ASP A 52 -9.14 18.85 -7.92
CA ASP A 52 -10.19 18.28 -8.74
C ASP A 52 -9.90 16.79 -8.96
N VAL A 53 -10.84 15.94 -8.52
CA VAL A 53 -10.72 14.49 -8.68
C VAL A 53 -11.59 14.09 -9.86
N PRO A 54 -11.01 13.55 -10.95
CA PRO A 54 -11.79 13.16 -12.11
C PRO A 54 -12.81 12.08 -11.73
N GLU A 55 -14.05 12.23 -12.22
CA GLU A 55 -15.07 11.23 -11.96
C GLU A 55 -14.64 9.87 -12.53
N PRO A 56 -14.60 8.83 -11.69
CA PRO A 56 -14.33 7.49 -12.17
C PRO A 56 -15.58 7.03 -12.92
N GLY A 57 -15.56 7.13 -14.25
CA GLY A 57 -16.73 6.88 -15.10
C GLY A 57 -17.46 5.56 -14.82
N ASP A 58 -18.67 5.42 -15.36
CA ASP A 58 -19.68 4.39 -15.03
C ASP A 58 -19.17 2.96 -14.80
N LEU A 59 -18.15 2.52 -15.55
CA LEU A 59 -17.58 1.17 -15.44
C LEU A 59 -16.94 0.91 -14.07
N PHE A 60 -16.39 1.95 -13.43
CA PHE A 60 -15.81 1.82 -12.09
C PHE A 60 -16.89 1.42 -11.07
N TYR A 61 -18.01 2.15 -11.06
CA TYR A 61 -19.12 1.87 -10.12
C TYR A 61 -19.82 0.55 -10.43
N LYS A 62 -19.94 0.16 -11.71
CA LYS A 62 -20.52 -1.14 -12.10
C LYS A 62 -19.69 -2.33 -11.64
N THR A 63 -18.37 -2.20 -11.61
CA THR A 63 -17.45 -3.30 -11.23
C THR A 63 -17.13 -3.33 -9.74
N LEU A 64 -17.39 -2.24 -9.00
CA LEU A 64 -17.09 -2.12 -7.58
C LEU A 64 -17.77 -3.19 -6.71
N PRO A 65 -19.07 -3.51 -6.87
CA PRO A 65 -19.72 -4.57 -6.07
C PRO A 65 -19.10 -5.95 -6.30
N GLN A 66 -18.65 -6.24 -7.53
CA GLN A 66 -18.01 -7.52 -7.86
C GLN A 66 -16.62 -7.61 -7.22
N ARG A 67 -15.85 -6.51 -7.24
CA ARG A 67 -14.54 -6.43 -6.59
C ARG A 67 -14.64 -6.60 -5.07
N VAL A 68 -15.56 -5.89 -4.42
CA VAL A 68 -15.77 -6.03 -2.97
C VAL A 68 -16.18 -7.47 -2.60
N LYS A 69 -17.06 -8.10 -3.38
CA LYS A 69 -17.43 -9.50 -3.17
C LYS A 69 -16.25 -10.46 -3.39
N GLY A 70 -15.40 -10.21 -4.37
CA GLY A 70 -14.18 -10.99 -4.61
C GLY A 70 -13.21 -10.91 -3.45
N SER A 71 -12.93 -9.70 -2.94
CA SER A 71 -12.01 -9.49 -1.82
C SER A 71 -12.47 -10.14 -0.51
N LEU A 72 -13.79 -10.18 -0.24
CA LEU A 72 -14.33 -10.85 0.94
C LEU A 72 -14.27 -12.38 0.84
N LYS A 73 -14.44 -12.93 -0.38
CA LYS A 73 -14.32 -14.38 -0.60
C LYS A 73 -12.88 -14.86 -0.44
N ASP A 74 -11.91 -14.12 -0.99
CA ASP A 74 -10.48 -14.43 -0.87
C ASP A 74 -10.00 -14.50 0.59
N GLU A 75 -10.52 -13.63 1.48
CA GLU A 75 -10.17 -13.69 2.89
C GLU A 75 -10.76 -14.92 3.59
N SER A 76 -11.94 -15.37 3.17
CA SER A 76 -12.59 -16.56 3.73
C SER A 76 -11.93 -17.87 3.29
N GLU A 77 -11.40 -17.92 2.07
CA GLU A 77 -10.72 -19.11 1.53
C GLU A 77 -9.26 -19.21 1.98
N ARG A 78 -8.59 -18.07 2.27
CA ARG A 78 -7.23 -18.06 2.86
C ARG A 78 -7.19 -18.37 4.36
N ARG A 79 -8.33 -18.36 5.04
CA ARG A 79 -8.43 -18.94 6.39
C ARG A 79 -8.45 -20.46 6.25
N PHE A 80 -7.27 -21.05 6.03
CA PHE A 80 -7.05 -22.47 6.30
C PHE A 80 -7.68 -22.79 7.64
N SER A 81 -8.71 -23.63 7.61
CA SER A 81 -9.43 -24.09 8.78
C SER A 81 -8.46 -24.87 9.67
N LEU A 82 -7.73 -24.17 10.55
CA LEU A 82 -6.92 -24.81 11.60
C LEU A 82 -7.81 -25.73 12.46
N ARG A 83 -9.12 -25.46 12.47
CA ARG A 83 -10.14 -26.32 13.09
C ARG A 83 -10.16 -27.73 12.50
N SER A 84 -9.86 -27.95 11.21
CA SER A 84 -9.81 -29.31 10.63
C SER A 84 -8.52 -30.07 10.97
N ILE A 85 -7.47 -29.38 11.45
CA ILE A 85 -6.21 -30.01 11.88
C ILE A 85 -6.33 -30.55 13.31
N PHE A 86 -7.11 -29.89 14.17
CA PHE A 86 -7.32 -30.34 15.56
C PHE A 86 -8.19 -31.59 15.72
N PHE A 87 -8.89 -32.06 14.68
CA PHE A 87 -9.79 -33.24 14.76
C PHE A 87 -9.21 -34.53 14.13
N ARG A 88 -7.91 -34.58 13.82
CA ARG A 88 -7.25 -35.82 13.36
C ARG A 88 -6.21 -36.29 14.37
N PRO A 89 -6.56 -37.16 15.34
CA PRO A 89 -5.66 -37.57 16.44
C PRO A 89 -4.46 -38.42 15.98
N ILE A 90 -4.41 -38.83 14.71
CA ILE A 90 -3.39 -39.75 14.20
C ILE A 90 -2.10 -39.02 13.75
N LEU A 91 -2.15 -37.71 13.46
CA LEU A 91 -0.98 -36.93 13.01
C LEU A 91 -0.27 -36.15 14.15
N ALA A 92 -0.92 -35.98 15.30
CA ALA A 92 -0.35 -35.23 16.43
C ALA A 92 0.77 -36.01 17.15
N ALA A 93 0.68 -37.35 17.19
CA ALA A 93 1.62 -38.18 17.93
C ALA A 93 3.01 -38.23 17.28
N THR A 94 3.10 -38.26 15.94
CA THR A 94 4.38 -38.27 15.23
C THR A 94 5.08 -36.91 15.32
N ALA A 95 4.33 -35.81 15.16
CA ALA A 95 4.89 -34.46 15.26
C ALA A 95 5.46 -34.16 16.66
N ALA A 96 4.81 -34.62 17.73
CA ALA A 96 5.31 -34.45 19.09
C ALA A 96 6.65 -35.16 19.33
N VAL A 97 6.85 -36.35 18.74
CA VAL A 97 8.12 -37.07 18.82
C VAL A 97 9.23 -36.33 18.07
N PHE A 98 8.94 -35.78 16.89
CA PHE A 98 9.90 -34.97 16.14
C PHE A 98 10.28 -33.68 16.88
N ILE A 99 9.30 -32.97 17.46
CA ILE A 99 9.56 -31.76 18.25
C ILE A 99 10.39 -32.09 19.49
N ALA A 100 10.07 -33.18 20.20
CA ALA A 100 10.86 -33.65 21.34
C ALA A 100 12.29 -34.03 20.95
N LEU A 101 12.48 -34.67 19.79
CA LEU A 101 13.81 -34.98 19.24
C LEU A 101 14.59 -33.72 18.88
N ILE A 102 13.95 -32.71 18.29
CA ILE A 102 14.59 -31.42 17.96
C ILE A 102 15.00 -30.69 19.25
N ILE A 103 14.12 -30.62 20.25
CA ILE A 103 14.43 -29.99 21.55
C ILE A 103 15.55 -30.77 22.27
N PHE A 104 15.51 -32.09 22.24
CA PHE A 104 16.52 -32.94 22.86
C PHE A 104 17.89 -32.81 22.17
N THR A 105 17.91 -32.72 20.84
CA THR A 105 19.15 -32.49 20.09
C THR A 105 19.70 -31.07 20.31
N PHE A 106 18.84 -30.04 20.37
CA PHE A 106 19.25 -28.66 20.67
C PHE A 106 19.82 -28.50 22.08
N THR A 107 19.18 -29.09 23.09
CA THR A 107 19.65 -29.01 24.49
C THR A 107 20.94 -29.78 24.73
N ARG A 108 21.16 -30.89 24.02
CA ARG A 108 22.38 -31.69 24.15
C ARG A 108 23.59 -31.11 23.40
N ASN A 109 23.37 -30.41 22.28
CA ASN A 109 24.46 -29.90 21.45
C ASN A 109 24.92 -28.47 21.76
N GLY A 110 24.28 -27.74 22.69
CA GLY A 110 24.86 -26.59 23.43
C GLY A 110 25.57 -25.48 22.65
N LYS A 111 25.49 -25.48 21.33
CA LYS A 111 26.03 -24.48 20.42
C LYS A 111 24.85 -23.95 19.65
N ILE A 112 24.12 -23.05 20.30
CA ILE A 112 23.26 -22.10 19.63
C ILE A 112 24.21 -21.35 18.69
N LYS A 113 24.18 -21.67 17.38
CA LYS A 113 24.64 -20.70 16.40
C LYS A 113 23.72 -19.51 16.60
N GLU A 114 24.30 -18.38 16.99
CA GLU A 114 23.60 -17.10 17.12
C GLU A 114 22.62 -16.97 15.96
N PHE A 115 21.35 -16.86 16.32
CA PHE A 115 20.32 -16.49 15.38
C PHE A 115 20.68 -15.06 14.96
N ASP A 116 21.21 -14.91 13.76
CA ASP A 116 21.66 -13.62 13.25
C ASP A 116 20.44 -12.68 13.16
N PRO A 117 20.31 -11.66 14.02
CA PRO A 117 19.15 -10.77 14.02
C PRO A 117 19.17 -9.82 12.82
N PHE A 118 20.16 -9.94 11.93
CA PHE A 118 20.33 -9.15 10.72
C PHE A 118 19.51 -9.64 9.52
N PHE A 119 18.38 -10.33 9.73
CA PHE A 119 17.35 -10.36 8.69
C PHE A 119 16.75 -8.94 8.60
N LYS A 120 17.38 -8.10 7.78
CA LYS A 120 16.81 -6.83 7.34
C LYS A 120 15.60 -7.17 6.49
N ASP A 121 14.42 -6.96 7.06
CA ASP A 121 13.16 -7.00 6.33
C ASP A 121 13.25 -6.00 5.16
N PRO A 122 13.21 -6.46 3.89
CA PRO A 122 13.33 -5.58 2.73
C PRO A 122 12.17 -4.57 2.61
N PHE A 123 11.13 -4.70 3.44
CA PHE A 123 10.00 -3.78 3.50
C PHE A 123 10.05 -2.81 4.69
N THR A 124 11.06 -2.90 5.55
CA THR A 124 11.26 -1.85 6.57
C THR A 124 11.86 -0.61 5.93
N ALA A 125 11.07 0.46 5.87
CA ALA A 125 11.54 1.76 5.40
C ALA A 125 12.63 2.28 6.34
N SER A 126 13.90 2.11 5.95
CA SER A 126 15.00 2.79 6.62
C SER A 126 14.87 4.28 6.32
N VAL A 127 14.73 5.09 7.37
CA VAL A 127 14.88 6.54 7.27
C VAL A 127 16.32 6.78 6.83
N LEU A 128 16.50 7.17 5.57
CA LEU A 128 17.80 7.58 5.04
C LEU A 128 18.21 8.87 5.76
N ASP A 129 19.28 8.78 6.54
CA ASP A 129 19.90 9.92 7.18
C ASP A 129 20.71 10.70 6.14
N TYR A 130 20.22 11.87 5.76
CA TYR A 130 20.82 12.74 4.75
C TYR A 130 21.69 13.85 5.37
N SER A 131 22.04 13.72 6.65
CA SER A 131 22.83 14.74 7.36
C SER A 131 24.27 14.90 6.85
N ASP A 132 24.77 13.94 6.07
CA ASP A 132 26.11 13.97 5.47
C ASP A 132 26.14 14.50 4.01
N ILE A 133 25.01 14.91 3.44
CA ILE A 133 25.02 15.50 2.08
C ILE A 133 25.43 16.98 2.18
N ASP A 134 26.66 17.27 1.78
CA ASP A 134 27.15 18.64 1.60
C ASP A 134 26.31 19.37 0.54
N ILE A 135 25.78 20.53 0.91
CA ILE A 135 24.77 21.28 0.16
C ILE A 135 25.39 21.94 -1.09
N SER A 136 26.72 21.89 -1.23
CA SER A 136 27.47 22.48 -2.33
C SER A 136 27.42 21.68 -3.66
N GLU A 137 27.04 20.39 -3.64
CA GLU A 137 26.96 19.55 -4.85
C GLU A 137 25.58 19.60 -5.56
N ARG A 138 24.60 20.32 -4.98
CA ARG A 138 23.24 20.43 -5.53
C ARG A 138 23.14 21.18 -6.86
N ASP A 139 24.18 21.93 -7.23
CA ASP A 139 24.21 22.74 -8.47
C ASP A 139 24.78 22.00 -9.69
N ILE A 140 25.28 20.77 -9.54
CA ILE A 140 25.85 20.00 -10.66
C ILE A 140 24.75 19.20 -11.38
N VAL A 141 23.74 18.71 -10.66
CA VAL A 141 22.65 17.88 -11.24
C VAL A 141 21.67 18.69 -12.08
N SER A 142 21.55 20.00 -11.85
CA SER A 142 20.66 20.87 -12.62
C SER A 142 21.23 21.30 -13.98
N LYS A 143 22.52 21.07 -14.25
CA LYS A 143 23.15 21.42 -15.54
C LYS A 143 23.17 20.29 -16.56
N ASP A 144 23.22 19.03 -16.14
CA ASP A 144 23.22 17.87 -17.04
C ASP A 144 21.81 17.37 -17.41
N LEU A 145 20.77 17.96 -16.84
CA LEU A 145 19.36 17.73 -17.22
C LEU A 145 18.84 18.78 -18.22
N ALA A 146 19.72 19.39 -19.02
CA ALA A 146 19.34 19.93 -20.32
C ALA A 146 19.03 18.76 -21.27
N ILE A 147 17.99 18.00 -20.94
CA ILE A 147 17.43 16.95 -21.77
C ILE A 147 16.90 17.64 -23.03
N ASP A 148 17.51 17.29 -24.15
CA ASP A 148 17.11 17.60 -25.52
C ASP A 148 15.57 17.48 -25.66
N GLU A 149 14.89 18.62 -25.74
CA GLU A 149 13.42 18.75 -25.89
C GLU A 149 12.89 18.17 -27.22
N ARG A 150 13.67 17.34 -27.92
CA ARG A 150 13.35 16.75 -29.23
C ARG A 150 12.80 15.32 -29.18
N TYR A 151 12.65 14.71 -28.01
CA TYR A 151 12.12 13.34 -27.89
C TYR A 151 10.80 13.20 -27.12
N ILE A 152 10.01 14.28 -26.98
CA ILE A 152 8.65 14.18 -26.44
C ILE A 152 7.66 14.77 -27.44
N HIS A 153 7.58 14.15 -28.61
CA HIS A 153 6.44 14.34 -29.49
C HIS A 153 6.17 13.05 -30.27
N GLU A 154 5.80 12.00 -29.56
CA GLU A 154 4.92 10.98 -30.12
C GLU A 154 3.74 10.80 -29.18
N ASP A 155 2.57 11.03 -29.75
CA ASP A 155 1.26 10.79 -29.17
C ASP A 155 1.17 9.38 -28.55
N PHE A 156 1.47 9.27 -27.25
CA PHE A 156 1.08 8.09 -26.48
C PHE A 156 -0.41 8.21 -26.11
N MET A 157 -1.24 8.08 -27.15
CA MET A 157 -2.67 7.89 -27.05
C MET A 157 -3.00 6.74 -26.09
N GLY A 158 -3.44 7.10 -24.88
CA GLY A 158 -4.72 6.63 -24.35
C GLY A 158 -4.96 5.13 -24.09
N TYR A 159 -3.96 4.26 -24.12
CA TYR A 159 -4.14 2.84 -23.77
C TYR A 159 -3.00 2.31 -22.89
N SER A 160 -3.25 2.27 -21.58
CA SER A 160 -2.37 1.64 -20.60
C SER A 160 -2.55 0.12 -20.64
N TYR A 161 -2.00 -0.52 -21.67
CA TYR A 161 -1.93 -2.00 -21.75
C TYR A 161 -1.23 -2.61 -20.52
N VAL A 162 -0.39 -1.83 -19.83
CA VAL A 162 0.29 -2.22 -18.59
C VAL A 162 -0.68 -2.73 -17.53
N ARG A 163 -1.90 -2.17 -17.45
CA ARG A 163 -2.91 -2.65 -16.49
C ARG A 163 -3.52 -3.99 -16.91
N GLU A 164 -3.71 -4.23 -18.20
CA GLU A 164 -4.32 -5.46 -18.72
C GLU A 164 -3.37 -6.65 -18.59
N PHE A 165 -2.07 -6.43 -18.81
CA PHE A 165 -1.04 -7.47 -18.59
C PHE A 165 -0.85 -7.85 -17.12
N ALA A 166 -1.14 -6.94 -16.19
CA ALA A 166 -0.99 -7.20 -14.75
C ALA A 166 -2.07 -8.15 -14.18
N TYR A 167 -3.13 -8.43 -14.94
CA TYR A 167 -4.21 -9.34 -14.53
C TYR A 167 -4.15 -10.73 -15.18
N LEU A 168 -3.23 -10.95 -16.12
CA LEU A 168 -3.11 -12.26 -16.77
C LEU A 168 -2.50 -13.28 -15.82
N ASP A 169 -3.10 -14.47 -15.77
CA ASP A 169 -2.49 -15.60 -15.08
C ASP A 169 -1.30 -16.18 -15.88
N SER A 170 -0.48 -17.02 -15.26
CA SER A 170 0.73 -17.56 -15.91
C SER A 170 0.44 -18.31 -17.21
N ASN A 171 -0.69 -19.01 -17.29
CA ASN A 171 -1.07 -19.77 -18.49
C ASN A 171 -1.56 -18.85 -19.61
N GLU A 172 -2.22 -17.75 -19.25
CA GLU A 172 -2.67 -16.74 -20.21
C GLU A 172 -1.50 -15.96 -20.81
N ILE A 173 -0.48 -15.64 -19.99
CA ILE A 173 0.77 -15.03 -20.46
C ILE A 173 1.49 -15.98 -21.44
N ASP A 174 1.60 -17.26 -21.10
CA ASP A 174 2.24 -18.26 -21.97
C ASP A 174 1.50 -18.42 -23.31
N GLY A 175 0.17 -18.39 -23.29
CA GLY A 175 -0.67 -18.41 -24.49
C GLY A 175 -0.46 -17.18 -25.39
N LEU A 176 -0.32 -16.00 -24.78
CA LEU A 176 -0.07 -14.75 -25.49
C LEU A 176 1.33 -14.74 -26.13
N TYR A 177 2.32 -15.31 -25.42
CA TYR A 177 3.68 -15.46 -25.93
C TYR A 177 3.75 -16.39 -27.15
N GLU A 178 3.06 -17.52 -27.11
CA GLU A 178 3.00 -18.45 -28.24
C GLU A 178 2.20 -17.89 -29.43
N ALA A 179 1.18 -17.07 -29.19
CA ALA A 179 0.45 -16.36 -30.25
C ALA A 179 1.36 -15.35 -30.99
N LEU A 180 2.08 -14.50 -30.26
CA LEU A 180 3.00 -13.51 -30.84
C LEU A 180 4.14 -14.18 -31.63
N LYS A 181 4.70 -15.27 -31.09
CA LYS A 181 5.74 -16.07 -31.74
C LYS A 181 5.25 -16.74 -33.03
N LYS A 182 3.96 -17.05 -33.12
CA LYS A 182 3.33 -17.61 -34.32
C LYS A 182 3.10 -16.54 -35.38
N GLU A 183 2.68 -15.34 -35.00
CA GLU A 183 2.51 -14.22 -35.94
C GLU A 183 3.85 -13.77 -36.55
N GLN A 184 4.93 -13.75 -35.76
CA GLN A 184 6.27 -13.41 -36.23
C GLN A 184 6.82 -14.41 -37.26
N LYS A 185 6.28 -15.63 -37.33
CA LYS A 185 6.63 -16.64 -38.35
C LYS A 185 5.77 -16.57 -39.62
N ILE A 186 4.67 -15.82 -39.59
CA ILE A 186 3.70 -15.73 -40.70
C ILE A 186 3.79 -14.37 -41.41
N GLY A 187 4.29 -13.33 -40.74
CA GLY A 187 4.65 -12.05 -41.35
C GLY A 187 6.13 -11.94 -41.67
N GLY A 188 6.54 -12.46 -42.83
CA GLY A 188 7.87 -12.33 -43.43
C GLY A 188 7.81 -12.55 -44.94
#